data_AF-A0ABD0MH61-F1
#
_entry.id   AF-A0ABD0MH61-F1
#
_cell.length_a   1.000
_cell.length_b   1.000
_cell.length_c   1.000
_cell.angle_alpha   90.00
_cell.angle_beta   90.00
_cell.angle_gamma   90.00
#
_symmetry.space_group_name_H-M   'P 1'
#
loop_
_entity.id
_entity.type
_entity.pdbx_description
1 polymer ?
#
loop_
_entity_poly.entity_id
_entity_poly.type
_entity_poly.pdbx_seq_one_letter_code
_entity_poly.pdbx_strand_id
1 'polypeptide(L)' 'HKVMEVHQGFHAIASISRVIGLVDGTLIPITNPSALDQAFICCKGFAAINVQVVVDNRGMFADVVAKWPDLCGPIQ' A
#
# COMPACT_ATOMS: atom_id res chain seq x y z
N HIS A 1 -13.57 -4.80 -19.96
CA HIS A 1 -12.34 -4.73 -20.78
C HIS A 1 -11.08 -4.71 -19.92
N LYS A 2 -10.85 -3.69 -19.07
CA LYS A 2 -9.62 -3.54 -18.27
C LYS A 2 -9.26 -4.74 -17.36
N VAL A 3 -10.23 -5.34 -16.68
CA VAL A 3 -9.97 -6.47 -15.75
C VAL A 3 -9.42 -7.72 -16.46
N MET A 4 -9.90 -8.02 -17.67
CA MET A 4 -9.43 -9.18 -18.44
C MET A 4 -7.97 -9.00 -18.91
N GLU A 5 -7.58 -7.78 -19.25
CA GLU A 5 -6.20 -7.44 -19.60
C GLU A 5 -5.25 -7.67 -18.42
N VAL A 6 -5.64 -7.23 -17.22
CA VAL A 6 -4.85 -7.44 -15.99
C VAL A 6 -4.70 -8.93 -15.69
N HIS A 7 -5.80 -9.70 -15.78
CA HIS A 7 -5.79 -11.14 -15.61
C HIS A 7 -4.84 -11.86 -16.57
N GLN A 8 -4.94 -11.55 -17.87
CA GLN A 8 -4.10 -12.16 -18.91
C GLN A 8 -2.64 -11.77 -18.74
N GLY A 9 -2.38 -10.51 -18.37
CA GLY A 9 -1.05 -10.00 -18.13
C GLY A 9 -0.32 -10.69 -16.99
N PHE A 10 -0.97 -10.82 -15.82
CA PHE A 10 -0.35 -11.51 -14.69
C PHE A 10 -0.19 -13.02 -14.94
N HIS A 11 -1.12 -13.63 -15.68
CA HIS A 11 -0.95 -15.01 -16.11
C HIS A 11 0.26 -15.17 -17.04
N ALA A 12 0.49 -14.23 -17.96
CA ALA A 12 1.66 -14.25 -18.84
C ALA A 12 2.98 -14.05 -18.09
N ILE A 13 3.01 -13.21 -17.04
CA ILE A 13 4.23 -12.89 -16.26
C ILE A 13 4.61 -14.03 -15.30
N ALA A 14 3.64 -14.56 -14.56
CA ALA A 14 3.90 -15.44 -13.42
C ALA A 14 3.06 -16.74 -13.42
N SER A 15 2.30 -17.01 -14.48
CA SER A 15 1.33 -18.13 -14.56
C SER A 15 0.22 -18.09 -13.50
N ILE A 16 0.05 -16.98 -12.78
CA ILE A 16 -0.98 -16.81 -11.76
C ILE A 16 -2.28 -16.35 -12.45
N SER A 17 -3.29 -17.21 -12.40
CA SER A 17 -4.59 -16.93 -13.01
C SER A 17 -5.47 -16.05 -12.12
N ARG A 18 -6.35 -15.27 -12.74
CA ARG A 18 -7.42 -14.50 -12.07
C ARG A 18 -6.91 -13.39 -11.12
N VAL A 19 -5.70 -12.89 -11.32
CA VAL A 19 -5.18 -11.73 -10.59
C VAL A 19 -5.81 -10.44 -11.12
N ILE A 20 -6.39 -9.62 -10.25
CA ILE A 20 -6.97 -8.31 -10.59
C ILE A 20 -6.05 -7.13 -10.28
N GLY A 21 -4.95 -7.38 -9.57
CA GLY A 21 -3.98 -6.40 -9.13
C GLY A 21 -3.02 -7.01 -8.10
N LEU A 22 -1.86 -6.40 -7.94
CA LEU A 22 -0.90 -6.69 -6.87
C LEU A 22 -1.03 -5.63 -5.79
N VAL A 23 -1.14 -6.04 -4.52
CA VAL A 23 -1.23 -5.12 -3.38
C VAL A 23 0.14 -5.04 -2.71
N ASP A 24 0.62 -3.82 -2.48
CA ASP A 24 1.82 -3.55 -1.67
C ASP A 24 1.56 -2.44 -0.65
N GLY A 25 2.23 -2.52 0.49
CA GLY A 25 2.15 -1.55 1.58
C GLY A 25 3.51 -0.89 1.84
N THR A 26 3.57 0.42 1.75
CA THR A 26 4.79 1.20 1.97
C THR A 26 4.56 2.27 3.04
N LEU A 27 5.53 2.40 3.95
CA LEU A 27 5.60 3.50 4.90
C LEU A 27 6.26 4.70 4.25
N ILE A 28 5.52 5.79 4.08
CA ILE A 28 6.04 7.05 3.51
C ILE A 28 6.43 7.99 4.67
N PRO A 29 7.71 8.34 4.81
CA PRO A 29 8.17 9.26 5.85
C PRO A 29 7.54 10.65 5.69
N ILE A 30 7.19 11.29 6.81
CA ILE A 30 6.64 12.66 6.82
C ILE A 30 7.53 13.60 7.64
N THR A 31 7.79 14.79 7.11
CA THR A 31 8.81 15.73 7.66
C THR A 31 8.30 16.58 8.82
N ASN A 32 6.99 16.82 8.92
CA ASN A 32 6.42 17.73 9.93
C ASN A 32 5.25 17.09 10.69
N PRO A 33 5.53 16.26 11.70
CA PRO A 33 4.53 15.80 12.64
C PRO A 33 4.40 16.86 13.73
N SER A 34 3.89 18.06 13.45
CA SER A 34 3.80 19.11 14.47
C SER A 34 2.99 18.70 15.72
N ALA A 35 2.31 17.54 15.69
CA ALA A 35 1.94 16.78 16.87
C ALA A 35 2.79 15.49 16.93
N LEU A 36 3.57 15.35 18.00
CA LEU A 36 4.27 14.14 18.46
C LEU A 36 3.28 13.00 18.84
N ASP A 37 2.15 12.93 18.15
CA ASP A 37 1.13 11.94 18.37
C ASP A 37 1.73 10.59 17.99
N GLN A 38 1.83 9.72 19.00
CA GLN A 38 2.31 8.35 18.87
C GLN A 38 1.56 7.59 17.81
N ALA A 39 0.35 8.05 17.45
CA ALA A 39 -0.34 7.66 16.25
C ALA A 39 0.65 7.62 15.05
N PHE A 40 1.27 8.73 14.65
CA PHE A 40 2.07 8.77 13.42
C PHE A 40 3.41 8.02 13.49
N ILE A 41 3.79 7.47 14.65
CA ILE A 41 5.06 6.77 14.83
C ILE A 41 4.88 5.30 14.42
N CYS A 42 5.51 4.92 13.31
CA CYS A 42 5.49 3.54 12.87
C CYS A 42 6.40 2.65 13.74
N CYS A 43 6.28 1.33 13.60
CA CYS A 43 7.10 0.35 14.32
C CYS A 43 8.62 0.43 14.04
N LYS A 44 9.05 1.30 13.11
CA LYS A 44 10.46 1.59 12.82
C LYS A 44 10.98 2.85 13.55
N GLY A 45 10.16 3.50 14.37
CA GLY A 45 10.57 4.62 15.24
C GLY A 45 10.65 5.99 14.55
N PHE A 46 10.00 6.15 13.39
CA PHE A 46 9.90 7.45 12.71
C PHE A 46 8.46 7.75 12.29
N ALA A 47 8.16 9.04 12.07
CA ALA A 47 6.84 9.48 11.64
C ALA A 47 6.58 9.08 10.18
N ALA A 48 5.52 8.31 9.94
CA ALA A 48 5.17 7.83 8.61
C ALA A 48 3.66 7.66 8.44
N ILE A 49 3.19 7.76 7.21
CA ILE A 49 1.86 7.29 6.82
C ILE A 49 1.97 5.93 6.14
N ASN A 50 1.02 5.05 6.41
CA ASN A 50 0.88 3.80 5.67
C ASN A 50 0.18 4.08 4.34
N VAL A 51 0.83 3.66 3.25
CA VAL A 51 0.28 3.76 1.90
C VAL A 51 0.15 2.37 1.33
N GLN A 52 -1.09 1.95 1.07
CA GLN A 52 -1.37 0.75 0.30
C GLN A 52 -1.58 1.14 -1.16
N VAL A 53 -0.94 0.42 -2.05
CA VAL A 53 -1.07 0.62 -3.49
C VAL A 53 -1.51 -0.68 -4.14
N VAL A 54 -2.41 -0.57 -5.12
CA VAL A 54 -2.72 -1.66 -6.05
C VAL A 54 -2.12 -1.32 -7.40
N VAL A 55 -1.34 -2.23 -7.97
CA VAL A 55 -0.77 -2.10 -9.32
C VAL A 55 -1.29 -3.16 -10.27
N ASP A 56 -1.37 -2.80 -11.56
CA ASP A 56 -1.65 -3.76 -12.63
C ASP A 56 -0.39 -4.50 -13.12
N ASN A 57 -0.56 -5.36 -14.12
CA ASN A 57 0.51 -6.16 -14.72
C ASN A 57 1.59 -5.32 -15.43
N ARG A 58 1.36 -4.03 -15.65
CA ARG A 58 2.30 -3.10 -16.27
C ARG A 58 3.01 -2.23 -15.23
N GLY A 59 2.73 -2.46 -13.94
CA GLY A 59 3.25 -1.64 -12.84
C GLY A 59 2.56 -0.28 -12.72
N MET A 60 1.39 -0.09 -13.35
CA MET A 60 0.63 1.15 -13.25
C MET A 60 -0.26 1.12 -12.01
N PHE A 61 -0.36 2.26 -11.31
CA PHE A 61 -1.27 2.39 -10.18
C PHE A 61 -2.72 2.24 -10.62
N ALA A 62 -3.41 1.27 -10.03
CA ALA A 62 -4.83 1.02 -10.18
C ALA A 62 -5.63 1.66 -9.03
N ASP A 63 -5.07 1.66 -7.83
CA ASP A 63 -5.64 2.27 -6.63
C ASP A 63 -4.53 2.67 -5.64
N VAL A 64 -4.78 3.72 -4.84
CA VAL A 64 -3.88 4.19 -3.79
C VAL A 64 -4.70 4.59 -2.58
N VAL A 65 -4.39 3.96 -1.45
CA VAL A 65 -4.95 4.31 -0.14
C VAL A 65 -3.82 4.81 0.74
N ALA A 66 -3.78 6.13 0.94
CA ALA A 66 -2.88 6.80 1.88
C ALA A 66 -3.71 7.34 3.04
N LYS A 67 -3.84 6.56 4.13
CA LYS A 67 -4.73 6.88 5.25
C LYS A 67 -4.05 6.74 6.62
N TRP A 68 -4.64 7.39 7.62
CA TRP A 68 -4.22 7.42 9.02
C TRP A 68 -5.44 7.70 9.93
N PRO A 69 -5.57 7.18 11.17
CA PRO A 69 -4.63 6.34 11.92
C PRO A 69 -4.76 4.82 11.75
N ASP A 70 -3.63 4.16 11.45
CA ASP A 70 -3.47 2.72 11.62
C ASP A 70 -2.78 2.49 12.99
N LEU A 71 -3.56 2.23 14.04
CA LEU A 71 -3.05 2.03 15.41
C LEU A 71 -1.93 0.96 15.46
N CYS A 72 -0.70 1.38 15.77
CA CYS A 72 0.10 0.65 16.75
C CYS A 72 -0.23 1.26 18.12
N GLY A 73 -1.43 0.98 18.62
CA GLY A 73 -1.71 1.24 20.03
C GLY A 73 -0.75 0.40 20.88
N PRO A 74 -0.43 0.79 22.12
CA PRO A 74 0.21 -0.13 23.03
C PRO A 74 -0.62 -1.42 23.03
N ILE A 75 0.04 -2.56 22.84
CA ILE A 75 -0.48 -3.85 23.29
C ILE A 75 -0.84 -3.66 24.77
N GLN A 76 -2.11 -3.45 25.08
CA GLN A 76 -2.65 -3.62 26.42
C GLN A 76 -2.78 -5.11 26.71
#